data_AF-A0A260YR79-F1
#
_entry.id   AF-A0A260YR79-F1
#
_cell.length_a   1.000
_cell.length_b   1.000
_cell.length_c   1.000
_cell.angle_alpha   90.00
_cell.angle_beta   90.00
_cell.angle_gamma   90.00
#
_symmetry.space_group_name_H-M   'P 1'
#
loop_
_entity.id
_entity.type
_entity.pdbx_description
1 polymer ?
#
loop_
_entity_poly.entity_id
_entity_poly.type
_entity_poly.pdbx_seq_one_letter_code
_entity_poly.pdbx_strand_id
1 'polypeptide(L)'
;MNPDVNCTTEAIRSTLTSPFMMSNHCFILLVILFSFFATNLALQKLYGRNIFPNSTRILLCSAIANGVIHQLTVAEIRLRTIFRALAYGSNVCAIQFHSSDCIIEQNIYYYTNFFTSLCCISLYFDRLFSTNSKHFQQNYKFFVVLFLVFQSIIPIFLLHLVYYNVTYTGYVSMCNYPPPSIGSKFYIFNRFRFCGLGLFFILSFLTFILNRKQEKRMVHRVYDTISRYKSYENLLATKAVCIIIIVQIICLATTAIATEQIRMHTDIFPETIVDPLTGFMMMSNSSPNPVDPSCASEDLLNALTSPLMIFNHFFILSVIFAGFVVSRFAILKLLNQNVFPTCTKILLLTSVINGIIHQGVTAVIRVRTVVRAIRFANDPCSILFLTADCFVDGIVYYHTNLFSSIVCISLFLDRLLSSNPRSFYNSFQTTATVIFIILQIGIPILLIYWIFYDSAYTSYVAMCNYPTATASVKFFYVTSTRLYVLGFVLVISVILFIKNSKKEKQMVHNVYDTESRYNTYENYLATKAICWVIFSQVVCLLSTSFIPTIFKNFQASIPVTWYHLSIAFATGLTYANFLVPIIICHQINQISKVRRLKINSLVISEKSTMTKEHFDSLKEAWNNGFQSNRSN
;
A
#
# COMPACT_ATOMS: atom_id res chain seq x y z
N MET A 1 0.53 -27.31 -50.52
CA MET A 1 -0.43 -26.65 -49.61
C MET A 1 0.27 -26.58 -48.26
N ASN A 2 1.03 -25.51 -48.01
CA ASN A 2 1.74 -25.29 -46.73
C ASN A 2 0.90 -24.30 -45.93
N PRO A 3 0.36 -24.64 -44.75
CA PRO A 3 -0.29 -23.67 -43.90
C PRO A 3 0.78 -22.80 -43.25
N ASP A 4 0.60 -21.48 -43.34
CA ASP A 4 1.51 -20.45 -42.84
C ASP A 4 1.88 -20.68 -41.36
N VAL A 5 3.16 -20.91 -41.13
CA VAL A 5 3.79 -21.08 -39.81
C VAL A 5 4.05 -19.69 -39.22
N ASN A 6 3.04 -19.09 -38.57
CA ASN A 6 3.21 -17.86 -37.80
C ASN A 6 3.75 -18.21 -36.39
N CYS A 7 5.07 -18.26 -36.25
CA CYS A 7 5.73 -18.40 -34.93
C CYS A 7 5.79 -17.05 -34.20
N THR A 8 5.90 -17.08 -32.87
CA THR A 8 5.96 -15.85 -32.05
C THR A 8 7.28 -15.09 -32.30
N THR A 9 7.35 -13.82 -31.91
CA THR A 9 8.64 -13.10 -31.95
C THR A 9 9.56 -13.59 -30.83
N GLU A 10 10.87 -13.46 -31.05
CA GLU A 10 11.89 -13.81 -30.06
C GLU A 10 11.75 -12.98 -28.76
N ALA A 11 11.28 -11.73 -28.88
CA ALA A 11 10.96 -10.86 -27.74
C ALA A 11 9.83 -11.43 -26.86
N ILE A 12 8.76 -11.94 -27.48
CA ILE A 12 7.64 -12.56 -26.76
C ILE A 12 8.10 -13.86 -26.08
N ARG A 13 8.86 -14.69 -26.80
CA ARG A 13 9.43 -15.94 -26.25
C ARG A 13 10.32 -15.66 -25.05
N SER A 14 11.25 -14.73 -25.18
CA SER A 14 12.15 -14.29 -24.10
C SER A 14 11.37 -13.76 -22.90
N THR A 15 10.30 -12.97 -23.14
CA THR A 15 9.45 -12.43 -22.07
C THR A 15 8.68 -13.54 -21.33
N LEU A 16 8.07 -14.48 -22.06
CA LEU A 16 7.29 -15.58 -21.50
C LEU A 16 8.15 -16.60 -20.73
N THR A 17 9.39 -16.81 -21.18
CA THR A 17 10.37 -17.67 -20.50
C THR A 17 11.19 -16.92 -19.45
N SER A 18 11.01 -15.61 -19.31
CA SER A 18 11.84 -14.81 -18.41
C SER A 18 11.64 -15.24 -16.95
N PRO A 19 12.72 -15.28 -16.15
CA PRO A 19 12.63 -15.55 -14.71
C PRO A 19 11.70 -14.57 -13.98
N PHE A 20 11.58 -13.33 -14.47
CA PHE A 20 10.65 -12.34 -13.93
C PHE A 20 9.19 -12.74 -14.13
N MET A 21 8.82 -13.15 -15.36
CA MET A 21 7.46 -13.62 -15.64
C MET A 21 7.14 -14.90 -14.88
N MET A 22 8.10 -15.83 -14.78
CA MET A 22 7.96 -17.03 -13.96
C MET A 22 7.80 -16.70 -12.47
N SER A 23 8.59 -15.78 -11.93
CA SER A 23 8.49 -15.30 -10.55
C SER A 23 7.13 -14.65 -10.27
N ASN A 24 6.62 -13.85 -11.21
CA ASN A 24 5.28 -13.26 -11.13
C ASN A 24 4.18 -14.34 -11.10
N HIS A 25 4.26 -15.37 -11.94
CA HIS A 25 3.33 -16.49 -11.90
C HIS A 25 3.37 -17.23 -10.56
N CYS A 26 4.56 -17.54 -10.05
CA CYS A 26 4.75 -18.17 -8.74
C CYS A 26 4.24 -17.29 -7.59
N PHE A 27 4.48 -15.98 -7.65
CA PHE A 27 3.98 -15.03 -6.66
C PHE A 27 2.45 -14.98 -6.65
N ILE A 28 1.81 -14.92 -7.81
CA ILE A 28 0.34 -14.94 -7.92
C ILE A 28 -0.22 -16.27 -7.36
N LEU A 29 0.43 -17.41 -7.62
CA LEU A 29 0.03 -18.70 -7.05
C LEU A 29 0.16 -18.72 -5.52
N LEU A 30 1.22 -18.12 -4.95
CA LEU A 30 1.37 -17.96 -3.50
C LEU A 30 0.28 -17.06 -2.91
N VAL A 31 -0.06 -15.95 -3.59
CA VAL A 31 -1.17 -15.06 -3.19
C VAL A 31 -2.50 -15.81 -3.20
N ILE A 32 -2.75 -16.64 -4.22
CA ILE A 32 -3.95 -17.48 -4.30
C ILE A 32 -4.00 -18.47 -3.13
N LEU A 33 -2.88 -19.13 -2.82
CA LEU A 33 -2.80 -20.08 -1.70
C LEU A 33 -3.07 -19.40 -0.35
N PHE A 34 -2.47 -18.23 -0.10
CA PHE A 34 -2.76 -17.44 1.09
C PHE A 34 -4.22 -16.96 1.11
N SER A 35 -4.78 -16.61 -0.05
CA SER A 35 -6.17 -16.21 -0.15
C SER A 35 -7.13 -17.35 0.18
N PHE A 36 -6.84 -18.60 -0.17
CA PHE A 36 -7.68 -19.73 0.25
C PHE A 36 -7.74 -19.88 1.77
N PHE A 37 -6.61 -19.71 2.45
CA PHE A 37 -6.57 -19.71 3.92
C PHE A 37 -7.40 -18.57 4.51
N ALA A 38 -7.26 -17.35 3.97
CA ALA A 38 -8.05 -16.19 4.38
C ALA A 38 -9.55 -16.39 4.11
N THR A 39 -9.92 -16.97 2.98
CA THR A 39 -11.30 -17.29 2.61
C THR A 39 -11.93 -18.30 3.56
N ASN A 40 -11.19 -19.34 3.97
CA ASN A 40 -11.69 -20.32 4.94
C ASN A 40 -11.95 -19.67 6.31
N LEU A 41 -11.01 -18.84 6.79
CA LEU A 41 -11.21 -18.07 8.03
C LEU A 41 -12.40 -17.09 7.93
N ALA A 42 -12.60 -16.48 6.75
CA ALA A 42 -13.73 -15.60 6.51
C ALA A 42 -15.05 -16.38 6.58
N LEU A 43 -15.15 -17.54 5.92
CA LEU A 43 -16.33 -18.41 5.96
C LEU A 43 -16.62 -18.90 7.38
N GLN A 44 -15.60 -19.36 8.13
CA GLN A 44 -15.76 -19.78 9.52
C GLN A 44 -16.33 -18.67 10.40
N LYS A 45 -15.85 -17.43 10.23
CA LYS A 45 -16.38 -16.27 10.98
C LYS A 45 -17.77 -15.85 10.51
N LEU A 46 -18.06 -15.98 9.21
CA LEU A 46 -19.33 -15.60 8.61
C LEU A 46 -20.47 -16.58 9.00
N TYR A 47 -20.16 -17.88 9.09
CA TYR A 47 -21.09 -18.92 9.55
C TYR A 47 -21.18 -19.01 11.07
N GLY A 48 -20.03 -18.91 11.77
CA GLY A 48 -19.96 -19.09 13.21
C GLY A 48 -20.40 -17.87 14.04
N ARG A 49 -20.58 -16.69 13.43
CA ARG A 49 -21.01 -15.47 14.13
C ARG A 49 -22.06 -14.70 13.32
N ASN A 50 -23.15 -14.30 13.98
CA ASN A 50 -24.19 -13.45 13.37
C ASN A 50 -23.77 -11.97 13.35
N ILE A 51 -22.70 -11.65 12.60
CA ILE A 51 -22.17 -10.28 12.49
C ILE A 51 -22.95 -9.45 11.45
N PHE A 52 -23.50 -10.10 10.42
CA PHE A 52 -24.23 -9.46 9.33
C PHE A 52 -25.68 -9.94 9.27
N PRO A 53 -26.61 -9.10 8.77
CA PRO A 53 -27.96 -9.54 8.46
C PRO A 53 -27.96 -10.70 7.46
N ASN A 54 -28.98 -11.57 7.56
CA ASN A 54 -29.07 -12.78 6.73
C ASN A 54 -28.98 -12.48 5.22
N SER A 55 -29.56 -11.37 4.75
CA SER A 55 -29.48 -10.98 3.34
C SER A 55 -28.05 -10.72 2.89
N THR A 56 -27.33 -9.87 3.62
CA THR A 56 -25.92 -9.55 3.36
C THR A 56 -25.04 -10.78 3.47
N ARG A 57 -25.30 -11.65 4.44
CA ARG A 57 -24.52 -12.88 4.62
C ARG A 57 -24.60 -13.76 3.38
N ILE A 58 -25.79 -13.96 2.81
CA ILE A 58 -25.99 -14.76 1.60
C ILE A 58 -25.25 -14.13 0.40
N LEU A 59 -25.34 -12.81 0.23
CA LEU A 59 -24.63 -12.10 -0.85
C LEU A 59 -23.10 -12.09 -0.66
N LEU A 60 -22.62 -12.08 0.57
CA LEU A 60 -21.19 -12.25 0.87
C LEU A 60 -20.73 -13.69 0.58
N CYS A 61 -21.55 -14.69 0.89
CA CYS A 61 -21.27 -16.08 0.51
C CYS A 61 -21.19 -16.24 -1.02
N SER A 62 -22.10 -15.63 -1.79
CA SER A 62 -22.05 -15.70 -3.25
C SER A 62 -20.79 -15.02 -3.81
N ALA A 63 -20.41 -13.86 -3.25
CA ALA A 63 -19.17 -13.18 -3.61
C ALA A 63 -17.92 -14.01 -3.30
N ILE A 64 -17.88 -14.66 -2.13
CA ILE A 64 -16.78 -15.56 -1.75
C ILE A 64 -16.71 -16.77 -2.67
N ALA A 65 -17.84 -17.41 -2.98
CA ALA A 65 -17.89 -18.55 -3.88
C ALA A 65 -17.37 -18.20 -5.28
N ASN A 66 -17.79 -17.06 -5.83
CA ASN A 66 -17.28 -16.56 -7.10
C ASN A 66 -15.77 -16.23 -7.03
N GLY A 67 -15.31 -15.68 -5.91
CA GLY A 67 -13.89 -15.43 -5.66
C GLY A 67 -13.05 -16.71 -5.69
N VAL A 68 -13.53 -17.81 -5.10
CA VAL A 68 -12.88 -19.12 -5.15
C VAL A 68 -12.81 -19.65 -6.58
N ILE A 69 -13.91 -19.59 -7.34
CA ILE A 69 -13.93 -20.02 -8.74
C ILE A 69 -12.93 -19.20 -9.56
N HIS A 70 -12.95 -17.87 -9.42
CA HIS A 70 -12.01 -16.99 -10.11
C HIS A 70 -10.54 -17.32 -9.79
N GLN A 71 -10.24 -17.59 -8.52
CA GLN A 71 -8.90 -17.95 -8.08
C GLN A 71 -8.43 -19.29 -8.65
N LEU A 72 -9.31 -20.30 -8.70
CA LEU A 72 -9.01 -21.58 -9.33
C LEU A 72 -8.73 -21.42 -10.83
N THR A 73 -9.56 -20.65 -11.55
CA THR A 73 -9.35 -20.37 -12.97
C THR A 73 -8.02 -19.64 -13.22
N VAL A 74 -7.70 -18.62 -12.42
CA VAL A 74 -6.42 -17.90 -12.54
C VAL A 74 -5.25 -18.84 -12.20
N ALA A 75 -5.36 -19.68 -11.18
CA ALA A 75 -4.33 -20.66 -10.84
C ALA A 75 -4.06 -21.62 -11.99
N GLU A 76 -5.12 -22.17 -12.60
CA GLU A 76 -4.99 -23.05 -13.77
C GLU A 76 -4.29 -22.35 -14.94
N ILE A 77 -4.72 -21.15 -15.31
CA ILE A 77 -4.11 -20.36 -16.39
C ILE A 77 -2.60 -20.15 -16.12
N ARG A 78 -2.24 -19.81 -14.87
CA ARG A 78 -0.85 -19.54 -14.48
C ARG A 78 0.00 -20.81 -14.49
N LEU A 79 -0.53 -21.94 -14.01
CA LEU A 79 0.14 -23.24 -14.05
C LEU A 79 0.36 -23.72 -15.49
N ARG A 80 -0.65 -23.60 -16.36
CA ARG A 80 -0.51 -23.93 -17.79
C ARG A 80 0.54 -23.04 -18.48
N THR A 81 0.60 -21.76 -18.13
CA THR A 81 1.61 -20.84 -18.68
C THR A 81 3.01 -21.20 -18.22
N ILE A 82 3.20 -21.52 -16.93
CA ILE A 82 4.47 -22.04 -16.40
C ILE A 82 4.87 -23.33 -17.12
N PHE A 83 3.93 -24.27 -17.25
CA PHE A 83 4.19 -25.54 -17.92
C PHE A 83 4.65 -25.32 -19.37
N ARG A 84 3.96 -24.46 -20.13
CA ARG A 84 4.38 -24.15 -21.51
C ARG A 84 5.74 -23.45 -21.58
N ALA A 85 6.02 -22.52 -20.67
CA ALA A 85 7.34 -21.87 -20.61
C ALA A 85 8.47 -22.88 -20.33
N LEU A 86 8.23 -23.89 -19.50
CA LEU A 86 9.21 -24.94 -19.19
C LEU A 86 9.33 -26.00 -20.28
N ALA A 87 8.20 -26.48 -20.82
CA ALA A 87 8.18 -27.59 -21.78
C ALA A 87 8.47 -27.14 -23.23
N TYR A 88 8.04 -25.94 -23.60
CA TYR A 88 8.14 -25.41 -24.97
C TYR A 88 8.97 -24.12 -25.05
N GLY A 89 9.75 -23.80 -24.01
CA GLY A 89 10.53 -22.54 -23.95
C GLY A 89 11.52 -22.37 -25.11
N SER A 90 12.02 -23.46 -25.70
CA SER A 90 12.89 -23.46 -26.88
C SER A 90 12.15 -23.41 -28.22
N ASN A 91 10.83 -23.64 -28.25
CA ASN A 91 10.04 -23.71 -29.47
C ASN A 91 9.17 -22.46 -29.66
N VAL A 92 9.60 -21.60 -30.58
CA VAL A 92 8.96 -20.32 -30.92
C VAL A 92 7.56 -20.48 -31.53
N CYS A 93 7.15 -21.68 -31.94
CA CYS A 93 5.85 -21.90 -32.57
C CYS A 93 4.85 -22.61 -31.64
N ALA A 94 5.32 -23.13 -30.49
CA ALA A 94 4.51 -23.89 -29.55
C ALA A 94 4.33 -23.21 -28.18
N ILE A 95 5.06 -22.13 -27.89
CA ILE A 95 5.03 -21.46 -26.59
C ILE A 95 3.69 -20.72 -26.32
N GLN A 96 3.04 -20.18 -27.36
CA GLN A 96 1.75 -19.51 -27.26
C GLN A 96 0.56 -20.48 -27.36
N PHE A 97 -0.55 -20.14 -26.72
CA PHE A 97 -1.78 -20.91 -26.78
C PHE A 97 -2.54 -20.60 -28.07
N HIS A 98 -3.10 -21.62 -28.70
CA HIS A 98 -4.08 -21.40 -29.75
C HIS A 98 -5.37 -20.86 -29.11
N SER A 99 -5.99 -19.85 -29.70
CA SER A 99 -7.15 -19.18 -29.09
C SER A 99 -8.34 -20.12 -28.84
N SER A 100 -8.47 -21.19 -29.64
CA SER A 100 -9.48 -22.24 -29.43
C SER A 100 -9.28 -23.04 -28.14
N ASP A 101 -8.04 -23.18 -27.68
CA ASP A 101 -7.70 -24.02 -26.52
C ASP A 101 -8.01 -23.30 -25.20
N CYS A 102 -8.18 -21.98 -25.25
CA CYS A 102 -8.40 -21.11 -24.09
C CYS A 102 -9.88 -20.74 -23.87
N ILE A 103 -10.82 -21.24 -24.69
CA ILE A 103 -12.23 -20.79 -24.70
C ILE A 103 -12.87 -20.92 -23.32
N ILE A 104 -12.62 -22.03 -22.62
CA ILE A 104 -13.26 -22.33 -21.34
C ILE A 104 -12.74 -21.38 -20.27
N GLU A 105 -11.42 -21.31 -20.11
CA GLU A 105 -10.75 -20.48 -19.10
C GLU A 105 -11.09 -19.00 -19.29
N GLN A 106 -11.11 -18.56 -20.55
CA GLN A 106 -11.44 -17.19 -20.91
C GLN A 106 -12.89 -16.85 -20.55
N ASN A 107 -13.86 -17.70 -20.92
CA ASN A 107 -15.27 -17.49 -20.60
C ASN A 107 -15.52 -17.46 -19.09
N ILE A 108 -14.92 -18.37 -18.32
CA ILE A 108 -15.04 -18.40 -16.86
C ILE A 108 -14.37 -17.17 -16.24
N TYR A 109 -13.18 -16.79 -16.72
CA TYR A 109 -12.46 -15.60 -16.24
C TYR A 109 -13.27 -14.31 -16.43
N TYR A 110 -13.95 -14.16 -17.57
CA TYR A 110 -14.78 -12.99 -17.83
C TYR A 110 -16.11 -13.01 -17.08
N TYR A 111 -16.78 -14.16 -17.05
CA TYR A 111 -18.00 -14.34 -16.28
C TYR A 111 -17.77 -13.95 -14.80
N THR A 112 -16.74 -14.52 -14.18
CA THR A 112 -16.41 -14.25 -12.76
C THR A 112 -16.03 -12.79 -12.49
N ASN A 113 -15.43 -12.10 -13.46
CA ASN A 113 -15.11 -10.68 -13.39
C ASN A 113 -16.36 -9.78 -13.39
N PHE A 114 -17.29 -10.03 -14.31
CA PHE A 114 -18.57 -9.31 -14.34
C PHE A 114 -19.41 -9.65 -13.10
N PHE A 115 -19.47 -10.92 -12.71
CA PHE A 115 -20.16 -11.36 -11.50
C PHE A 115 -19.66 -10.61 -10.26
N THR A 116 -18.34 -10.51 -10.07
CA THR A 116 -17.75 -9.77 -8.93
C THR A 116 -18.15 -8.29 -8.92
N SER A 117 -18.26 -7.69 -10.10
CA SER A 117 -18.65 -6.28 -10.25
C SER A 117 -20.12 -6.08 -9.85
N LEU A 118 -20.99 -7.00 -10.28
CA LEU A 118 -22.40 -7.00 -9.90
C LEU A 118 -22.62 -7.36 -8.42
N CYS A 119 -21.78 -8.20 -7.82
CA CYS A 119 -21.81 -8.44 -6.36
C CYS A 119 -21.63 -7.15 -5.57
N CYS A 120 -20.69 -6.28 -5.98
CA CYS A 120 -20.48 -4.99 -5.32
C CYS A 120 -21.74 -4.10 -5.41
N ILE A 121 -22.39 -4.11 -6.58
CA ILE A 121 -23.62 -3.36 -6.83
C ILE A 121 -24.80 -3.91 -6.01
N SER A 122 -24.98 -5.23 -5.97
CA SER A 122 -26.01 -5.87 -5.14
C SER A 122 -25.79 -5.61 -3.65
N LEU A 123 -24.55 -5.68 -3.16
CA LEU A 123 -24.24 -5.37 -1.76
C LEU A 123 -24.53 -3.91 -1.43
N TYR A 124 -24.25 -2.99 -2.36
CA TYR A 124 -24.61 -1.58 -2.21
C TYR A 124 -26.13 -1.41 -2.06
N PHE A 125 -26.92 -1.99 -2.98
CA PHE A 125 -28.39 -1.88 -2.92
C PHE A 125 -28.99 -2.57 -1.69
N ASP A 126 -28.50 -3.75 -1.31
CA ASP A 126 -28.90 -4.43 -0.07
C ASP A 126 -28.71 -3.53 1.16
N ARG A 127 -27.57 -2.82 1.25
CA ARG A 127 -27.33 -1.88 2.36
C ARG A 127 -28.17 -0.61 2.27
N LEU A 128 -28.32 -0.04 1.07
CA LEU A 128 -29.14 1.15 0.85
C LEU A 128 -30.59 0.90 1.27
N PHE A 129 -31.18 -0.22 0.84
CA PHE A 129 -32.56 -0.55 1.17
C PHE A 129 -32.73 -1.02 2.62
N SER A 130 -31.77 -1.78 3.17
CA SER A 130 -31.81 -2.19 4.58
C SER A 130 -31.80 -1.00 5.54
N THR A 131 -31.17 0.12 5.16
CA THR A 131 -31.09 1.33 5.97
C THR A 131 -32.35 2.20 5.85
N ASN A 132 -32.99 2.23 4.67
CA ASN A 132 -34.04 3.21 4.35
C ASN A 132 -35.47 2.63 4.26
N SER A 133 -35.64 1.31 4.16
CA SER A 133 -36.96 0.70 3.91
C SER A 133 -37.30 -0.42 4.90
N LYS A 134 -38.34 -0.21 5.70
CA LYS A 134 -38.93 -1.25 6.56
C LYS A 134 -39.55 -2.39 5.74
N HIS A 135 -40.12 -2.08 4.58
CA HIS A 135 -40.68 -3.06 3.64
C HIS A 135 -39.60 -4.02 3.12
N PHE A 136 -38.40 -3.52 2.86
CA PHE A 136 -37.26 -4.36 2.46
C PHE A 136 -36.83 -5.32 3.57
N GLN A 137 -36.84 -4.89 4.83
CA GLN A 137 -36.47 -5.74 5.97
C GLN A 137 -37.48 -6.89 6.19
N GLN A 138 -38.76 -6.66 5.89
CA GLN A 138 -39.81 -7.68 5.97
C GLN A 138 -39.71 -8.70 4.83
N ASN A 139 -39.38 -8.24 3.61
CA ASN A 139 -39.34 -9.06 2.40
C ASN A 139 -37.92 -9.41 1.92
N TYR A 140 -36.94 -9.45 2.82
CA TYR A 140 -35.52 -9.59 2.45
C TYR A 140 -35.21 -10.84 1.62
N LYS A 141 -35.95 -11.95 1.81
CA LYS A 141 -35.74 -13.19 1.05
C LYS A 141 -35.97 -12.98 -0.45
N PHE A 142 -37.03 -12.26 -0.82
CA PHE A 142 -37.35 -11.94 -2.21
C PHE A 142 -36.23 -11.11 -2.85
N PHE A 143 -35.79 -10.05 -2.17
CA PHE A 143 -34.74 -9.18 -2.68
C PHE A 143 -33.38 -9.87 -2.80
N VAL A 144 -33.05 -10.79 -1.87
CA VAL A 144 -31.82 -11.60 -1.98
C VAL A 144 -31.87 -12.49 -3.21
N VAL A 145 -32.99 -13.17 -3.46
CA VAL A 145 -33.17 -13.99 -4.68
C VAL A 145 -33.04 -13.12 -5.93
N LEU A 146 -33.68 -11.95 -5.96
CA LEU A 146 -33.56 -11.00 -7.06
C LEU A 146 -32.10 -10.58 -7.31
N PHE A 147 -31.35 -10.27 -6.25
CA PHE A 147 -29.94 -9.91 -6.38
C PHE A 147 -29.06 -11.07 -6.82
N LEU A 148 -29.32 -12.30 -6.37
CA LEU A 148 -28.59 -13.48 -6.83
C LEU A 148 -28.86 -13.77 -8.31
N VAL A 149 -30.12 -13.63 -8.75
CA VAL A 149 -30.50 -13.75 -10.16
C VAL A 149 -29.84 -12.65 -11.00
N PHE A 150 -29.83 -11.42 -10.51
CA PHE A 150 -29.12 -10.29 -11.14
C PHE A 150 -27.61 -10.57 -11.26
N GLN A 151 -26.99 -11.14 -10.22
CA GLN A 151 -25.57 -11.50 -10.23
C GLN A 151 -25.25 -12.62 -11.22
N SER A 152 -26.14 -13.59 -11.44
CA SER A 152 -25.86 -14.76 -12.29
C SER A 152 -26.27 -14.58 -13.75
N ILE A 153 -27.46 -14.04 -14.03
CA ILE A 153 -28.00 -13.97 -15.39
C ILE A 153 -27.33 -12.87 -16.21
N ILE A 154 -27.09 -11.70 -15.62
CA ILE A 154 -26.55 -10.55 -16.37
C ILE A 154 -25.13 -10.81 -16.88
N PRO A 155 -24.19 -11.42 -16.11
CA PRO A 155 -22.90 -11.77 -16.66
C PRO A 155 -22.96 -12.76 -17.82
N ILE A 156 -23.92 -13.71 -17.82
CA ILE A 156 -24.13 -14.63 -18.94
C ILE A 156 -24.57 -13.85 -20.18
N PHE A 157 -25.53 -12.94 -20.01
CA PHE A 157 -26.00 -12.08 -21.10
C PHE A 157 -24.89 -11.18 -21.64
N LEU A 158 -24.11 -10.54 -20.76
CA LEU A 158 -22.96 -9.72 -21.16
C LEU A 158 -21.88 -10.55 -21.86
N LEU A 159 -21.61 -11.76 -21.39
CA LEU A 159 -20.68 -12.68 -22.03
C LEU A 159 -21.18 -13.02 -23.44
N HIS A 160 -22.46 -13.34 -23.59
CA HIS A 160 -23.05 -13.60 -24.90
C HIS A 160 -22.90 -12.40 -25.85
N LEU A 161 -23.16 -11.17 -25.39
CA LEU A 161 -22.98 -9.97 -26.21
C LEU A 161 -21.54 -9.73 -26.63
N VAL A 162 -20.58 -9.97 -25.73
CA VAL A 162 -19.14 -9.82 -26.04
C VAL A 162 -18.68 -10.88 -27.05
N TYR A 163 -19.13 -12.12 -26.88
CA TYR A 163 -18.70 -13.28 -27.67
C TYR A 163 -19.62 -13.66 -28.83
N TYR A 164 -20.57 -12.80 -29.20
CA TYR A 164 -21.43 -13.02 -30.35
C TYR A 164 -20.66 -12.85 -31.68
N ASN A 165 -20.75 -13.86 -32.56
CA ASN A 165 -20.07 -13.97 -33.87
C ASN A 165 -18.54 -13.88 -33.79
N VAL A 166 -17.92 -14.67 -32.90
CA VAL A 166 -16.46 -14.67 -32.70
C VAL A 166 -15.79 -15.82 -33.44
N THR A 167 -14.75 -15.48 -34.20
CA THR A 167 -13.79 -16.45 -34.74
C THR A 167 -12.61 -16.57 -33.77
N TYR A 168 -12.44 -17.74 -33.16
CA TYR A 168 -11.33 -18.07 -32.25
C TYR A 168 -10.07 -18.47 -33.04
N THR A 169 -9.64 -17.60 -33.95
CA THR A 169 -8.44 -17.78 -34.77
C THR A 169 -7.27 -17.01 -34.17
N GLY A 170 -6.05 -17.54 -34.37
CA GLY A 170 -4.81 -16.91 -33.90
C GLY A 170 -4.34 -17.40 -32.52
N TYR A 171 -3.28 -16.76 -32.02
CA TYR A 171 -2.57 -17.18 -30.82
C TYR A 171 -2.63 -16.13 -29.72
N VAL A 172 -2.66 -16.59 -28.47
CA VAL A 172 -2.62 -15.74 -27.27
C VAL A 172 -1.50 -16.18 -26.33
N SER A 173 -0.82 -15.20 -25.73
CA SER A 173 0.26 -15.44 -24.78
C SER A 173 -0.21 -16.06 -23.46
N MET A 174 -1.47 -15.83 -23.09
CA MET A 174 -2.13 -16.41 -21.92
C MET A 174 -3.63 -16.51 -22.15
N CYS A 175 -4.27 -17.54 -21.60
CA CYS A 175 -5.71 -17.80 -21.79
C CYS A 175 -6.67 -16.81 -21.12
N ASN A 176 -6.18 -15.83 -20.35
CA ASN A 176 -7.02 -14.73 -19.86
C ASN A 176 -7.08 -13.54 -20.83
N TYR A 177 -6.29 -13.53 -21.90
CA TYR A 177 -6.33 -12.49 -22.92
C TYR A 177 -7.43 -12.77 -23.96
N PRO A 178 -8.13 -11.72 -24.44
CA PRO A 178 -9.11 -11.88 -25.50
C PRO A 178 -8.43 -12.19 -26.85
N PRO A 179 -9.06 -12.98 -27.75
CA PRO A 179 -8.56 -13.14 -29.11
C PRO A 179 -8.59 -11.79 -29.84
N PRO A 180 -7.69 -11.58 -30.82
CA PRO A 180 -7.58 -10.31 -31.54
C PRO A 180 -8.89 -9.86 -32.20
N SER A 181 -9.71 -10.83 -32.65
CA SER A 181 -11.01 -10.60 -33.31
C SER A 181 -12.05 -9.87 -32.46
N ILE A 182 -11.90 -9.85 -31.13
CA ILE A 182 -12.88 -9.26 -30.20
C ILE A 182 -12.34 -8.09 -29.39
N GLY A 183 -11.10 -7.68 -29.59
CA GLY A 183 -10.44 -6.70 -28.73
C GLY A 183 -11.17 -5.35 -28.64
N SER A 184 -11.86 -4.91 -29.69
CA SER A 184 -12.67 -3.67 -29.69
C SER A 184 -13.95 -3.80 -28.85
N LYS A 185 -14.75 -4.85 -29.07
CA LYS A 185 -15.95 -5.15 -28.27
C LYS A 185 -15.58 -5.33 -26.80
N PHE A 186 -14.54 -6.13 -26.54
CA PHE A 186 -14.04 -6.38 -25.21
C PHE A 186 -13.71 -5.08 -24.46
N TYR A 187 -12.98 -4.18 -25.10
CA TYR A 187 -12.61 -2.89 -24.53
C TYR A 187 -13.83 -2.01 -24.20
N ILE A 188 -14.81 -1.90 -25.10
CA ILE A 188 -16.03 -1.10 -24.88
C ILE A 188 -16.78 -1.58 -23.64
N PHE A 189 -16.97 -2.89 -23.49
CA PHE A 189 -17.67 -3.46 -22.33
C PHE A 189 -16.88 -3.33 -21.03
N ASN A 190 -15.55 -3.44 -21.08
CA ASN A 190 -14.71 -3.23 -19.91
C ASN A 190 -14.68 -1.76 -19.47
N ARG A 191 -14.70 -0.82 -20.42
CA ARG A 191 -14.83 0.62 -20.16
C ARG A 191 -16.18 0.96 -19.53
N PHE A 192 -17.27 0.40 -20.06
CA PHE A 192 -18.61 0.56 -19.48
C PHE A 192 -18.65 0.04 -18.04
N ARG A 193 -18.09 -1.15 -17.80
CA ARG A 193 -17.93 -1.73 -16.45
C ARG A 193 -17.13 -0.81 -15.52
N PHE A 194 -16.03 -0.24 -16.01
CA PHE A 194 -15.19 0.69 -15.24
C PHE A 194 -15.96 1.95 -14.84
N CYS A 195 -16.67 2.59 -15.77
CA CYS A 195 -17.54 3.74 -15.48
C CYS A 195 -18.63 3.38 -14.45
N GLY A 196 -19.26 2.21 -14.58
CA GLY A 196 -20.24 1.72 -13.63
C GLY A 196 -19.66 1.57 -12.22
N LEU A 197 -18.50 0.92 -12.08
CA LEU A 197 -17.81 0.77 -10.80
C LEU A 197 -17.41 2.13 -10.20
N GLY A 198 -16.94 3.08 -11.02
CA GLY A 198 -16.62 4.44 -10.58
C GLY A 198 -17.83 5.18 -9.98
N LEU A 199 -19.00 5.05 -10.59
CA LEU A 199 -20.24 5.63 -10.06
C LEU A 199 -20.61 5.02 -8.70
N PHE A 200 -20.59 3.69 -8.58
CA PHE A 200 -20.90 3.01 -7.32
C PHE A 200 -19.86 3.22 -6.22
N PHE A 201 -18.60 3.52 -6.57
CA PHE A 201 -17.57 3.96 -5.63
C PHE A 201 -17.95 5.29 -4.97
N ILE A 202 -18.31 6.29 -5.78
CA ILE A 202 -18.72 7.61 -5.29
C ILE A 202 -19.97 7.48 -4.43
N LEU A 203 -20.98 6.74 -4.88
CA LEU A 203 -22.21 6.50 -4.14
C LEU A 203 -21.97 5.78 -2.80
N SER A 204 -21.11 4.76 -2.78
CA SER A 204 -20.74 4.04 -1.56
C SER A 204 -19.99 4.94 -0.58
N PHE A 205 -19.10 5.80 -1.08
CA PHE A 205 -18.36 6.77 -0.26
C PHE A 205 -19.28 7.84 0.34
N LEU A 206 -20.21 8.39 -0.45
CA LEU A 206 -21.23 9.32 0.04
C LEU A 206 -22.12 8.66 1.11
N THR A 207 -22.57 7.43 0.86
CA THR A 207 -23.37 6.65 1.82
C THR A 207 -22.61 6.40 3.13
N PHE A 208 -21.32 6.08 3.04
CA PHE A 208 -20.45 5.94 4.22
C PHE A 208 -20.37 7.25 5.04
N ILE A 209 -20.23 8.40 4.39
CA ILE A 209 -20.20 9.71 5.06
C ILE A 209 -21.55 10.02 5.72
N LEU A 210 -22.66 9.76 5.02
CA LEU A 210 -24.02 9.98 5.53
C LEU A 210 -24.29 9.10 6.76
N ASN A 211 -23.92 7.82 6.71
CA ASN A 211 -24.05 6.90 7.84
C ASN A 211 -23.20 7.33 9.05
N ARG A 212 -22.00 7.88 8.81
CA ARG A 212 -21.18 8.45 9.88
C ARG A 212 -21.82 9.69 10.54
N LYS A 213 -22.58 10.48 9.78
CA LYS A 213 -23.36 11.61 10.33
C LYS A 213 -24.59 11.10 11.11
N GLN A 214 -25.27 10.08 10.61
CA GLN A 214 -26.45 9.49 11.28
C GLN A 214 -26.11 8.80 12.61
N GLU A 215 -24.99 8.07 12.69
CA GLU A 215 -24.47 7.47 13.93
C GLU A 215 -24.43 8.48 15.09
N LYS A 216 -23.83 9.65 14.82
CA LYS A 216 -23.68 10.71 15.82
C LYS A 216 -25.01 11.28 16.26
N ARG A 217 -26.04 11.27 15.40
CA ARG A 217 -27.39 11.76 15.75
C ARG A 217 -28.18 10.72 16.55
N MET A 218 -28.03 9.43 16.26
CA MET A 218 -28.79 8.36 16.93
C MET A 218 -28.45 8.19 18.41
N VAL A 219 -27.19 8.43 18.79
CA VAL A 219 -26.74 8.41 20.20
C VAL A 219 -27.52 9.41 21.06
N HIS A 220 -28.03 10.50 20.48
CA HIS A 220 -28.68 11.60 21.20
C HIS A 220 -30.21 11.65 21.10
N ARG A 221 -30.87 10.86 20.21
CA ARG A 221 -32.32 11.04 19.91
C ARG A 221 -33.26 9.86 20.18
N VAL A 222 -32.78 8.61 20.25
CA VAL A 222 -33.68 7.42 20.28
C VAL A 222 -33.65 6.78 21.67
N TYR A 223 -34.62 7.01 22.54
CA TYR A 223 -34.58 6.53 23.94
C TYR A 223 -34.85 5.01 24.11
N ASP A 224 -35.49 4.35 23.15
CA ASP A 224 -35.71 2.89 23.17
C ASP A 224 -34.43 2.11 22.85
N THR A 225 -33.98 1.29 23.81
CA THR A 225 -32.72 0.54 23.77
C THR A 225 -32.72 -0.56 22.71
N ILE A 226 -33.84 -1.25 22.47
CA ILE A 226 -33.93 -2.37 21.53
C ILE A 226 -33.88 -1.85 20.08
N SER A 227 -34.68 -0.83 19.78
CA SER A 227 -34.66 -0.16 18.47
C SER A 227 -33.32 0.51 18.17
N ARG A 228 -32.71 1.16 19.18
CA ARG A 228 -31.37 1.77 19.07
C ARG A 228 -30.30 0.72 18.77
N TYR A 229 -30.30 -0.42 19.47
CA TYR A 229 -29.31 -1.48 19.28
C TYR A 229 -29.40 -2.07 17.86
N LYS A 230 -30.60 -2.42 17.39
CA LYS A 230 -30.83 -2.98 16.05
C LYS A 230 -30.47 -2.00 14.93
N SER A 231 -30.76 -0.72 15.12
CA SER A 231 -30.39 0.33 14.16
C SER A 231 -28.88 0.57 14.13
N TYR A 232 -28.22 0.51 15.30
CA TYR A 232 -26.78 0.63 15.42
C TYR A 232 -26.02 -0.53 14.77
N GLU A 233 -26.47 -1.79 14.97
CA GLU A 233 -25.91 -2.96 14.31
C GLU A 233 -26.03 -2.88 12.78
N ASN A 234 -27.20 -2.49 12.25
CA ASN A 234 -27.40 -2.28 10.82
C ASN A 234 -26.47 -1.19 10.24
N LEU A 235 -26.24 -0.12 11.00
CA LEU A 235 -25.31 0.94 10.61
C LEU A 235 -23.85 0.44 10.58
N LEU A 236 -23.46 -0.35 11.56
CA LEU A 236 -22.10 -0.91 11.69
C LEU A 236 -21.83 -1.94 10.58
N ALA A 237 -22.81 -2.80 10.30
CA ALA A 237 -22.79 -3.70 9.14
C ALA A 237 -22.68 -2.93 7.83
N THR A 238 -23.44 -1.85 7.65
CA THR A 238 -23.38 -1.02 6.44
C THR A 238 -22.02 -0.37 6.24
N LYS A 239 -21.40 0.16 7.31
CA LYS A 239 -20.04 0.69 7.23
C LYS A 239 -19.02 -0.37 6.81
N ALA A 240 -19.08 -1.56 7.40
CA ALA A 240 -18.19 -2.66 7.05
C ALA A 240 -18.36 -3.07 5.58
N VAL A 241 -19.59 -3.19 5.10
CA VAL A 241 -19.88 -3.53 3.70
C VAL A 241 -19.44 -2.42 2.74
N CYS A 242 -19.64 -1.13 3.07
CA CYS A 242 -19.13 -0.03 2.25
C CYS A 242 -17.59 -0.07 2.12
N ILE A 243 -16.87 -0.41 3.20
CA ILE A 243 -15.41 -0.57 3.13
C ILE A 243 -15.04 -1.73 2.21
N ILE A 244 -15.74 -2.87 2.31
CA ILE A 244 -15.53 -4.02 1.42
C ILE A 244 -15.75 -3.61 -0.04
N ILE A 245 -16.85 -2.92 -0.36
CA ILE A 245 -17.17 -2.44 -1.71
C ILE A 245 -16.07 -1.49 -2.22
N ILE A 246 -15.65 -0.51 -1.41
CA ILE A 246 -14.61 0.46 -1.79
C ILE A 246 -13.29 -0.25 -2.11
N VAL A 247 -12.84 -1.16 -1.24
CA VAL A 247 -11.59 -1.92 -1.44
C VAL A 247 -11.70 -2.79 -2.70
N GLN A 248 -12.82 -3.48 -2.88
CA GLN A 248 -13.03 -4.34 -4.05
C GLN A 248 -13.05 -3.52 -5.35
N ILE A 249 -13.73 -2.37 -5.37
CA ILE A 249 -13.76 -1.49 -6.54
C ILE A 249 -12.35 -0.96 -6.85
N ILE A 250 -11.55 -0.57 -5.86
CA ILE A 250 -10.18 -0.14 -6.09
C ILE A 250 -9.37 -1.26 -6.77
N CYS A 251 -9.45 -2.49 -6.26
CA CYS A 251 -8.76 -3.64 -6.86
C CYS A 251 -9.23 -3.92 -8.31
N LEU A 252 -10.55 -3.89 -8.56
CA LEU A 252 -11.11 -4.10 -9.90
C LEU A 252 -10.79 -2.94 -10.86
N ALA A 253 -10.70 -1.72 -10.35
CA ALA A 253 -10.32 -0.54 -11.12
C ALA A 253 -8.84 -0.59 -11.49
N THR A 254 -7.95 -1.02 -10.59
CA THR A 254 -6.53 -1.16 -10.90
C THR A 254 -6.27 -2.18 -12.01
N THR A 255 -7.00 -3.30 -12.04
CA THR A 255 -6.87 -4.28 -13.12
C THR A 255 -7.43 -3.75 -14.45
N ALA A 256 -8.55 -3.03 -14.42
CA ALA A 256 -9.13 -2.42 -15.61
C ALA A 256 -8.25 -1.30 -16.20
N ILE A 257 -7.73 -0.39 -15.37
CA ILE A 257 -6.85 0.71 -15.78
C ILE A 257 -5.55 0.16 -16.38
N ALA A 258 -4.96 -0.87 -15.77
CA ALA A 258 -3.78 -1.53 -16.33
C ALA A 258 -4.06 -2.05 -17.74
N THR A 259 -5.23 -2.67 -17.99
CA THR A 259 -5.59 -3.15 -19.33
C THR A 259 -5.94 -2.03 -20.34
N GLU A 260 -6.48 -0.90 -19.89
CA GLU A 260 -6.83 0.24 -20.78
C GLU A 260 -5.62 1.11 -21.14
N GLN A 261 -4.70 1.34 -20.21
CA GLN A 261 -3.52 2.21 -20.42
C GLN A 261 -2.51 1.59 -21.39
N ILE A 262 -2.41 0.27 -21.44
CA ILE A 262 -1.50 -0.42 -22.38
C ILE A 262 -1.96 -0.22 -23.84
N ARG A 263 -3.25 0.03 -24.10
CA ARG A 263 -3.79 0.24 -25.46
C ARG A 263 -3.83 1.70 -25.89
N MET A 264 -4.02 2.65 -24.98
CA MET A 264 -4.15 4.08 -25.34
C MET A 264 -2.81 4.80 -25.57
N HIS A 265 -1.67 4.14 -25.38
CA HIS A 265 -0.32 4.73 -25.49
C HIS A 265 0.59 3.90 -26.41
N THR A 266 0.05 3.33 -27.49
CA THR A 266 0.84 2.66 -28.55
C THR A 266 1.90 3.57 -29.17
N ASP A 267 1.75 4.89 -29.07
CA ASP A 267 2.70 5.87 -29.59
C ASP A 267 3.89 6.14 -28.63
N ILE A 268 3.82 5.64 -27.39
CA ILE A 268 4.82 5.87 -26.32
C ILE A 268 5.50 4.55 -25.89
N PHE A 269 4.91 3.40 -26.19
CA PHE A 269 5.44 2.08 -25.88
C PHE A 269 5.96 1.38 -27.16
N PRO A 270 7.19 0.83 -27.18
CA PRO A 270 7.69 0.04 -28.30
C PRO A 270 6.74 -1.13 -28.62
N GLU A 271 6.50 -1.40 -29.90
CA GLU A 271 5.68 -2.53 -30.39
C GLU A 271 6.11 -3.87 -29.74
N THR A 272 7.42 -4.03 -29.48
CA THR A 272 8.01 -5.20 -28.81
C THR A 272 7.51 -5.47 -27.38
N ILE A 273 6.90 -4.49 -26.70
CA ILE A 273 6.35 -4.59 -25.34
C ILE A 273 4.82 -4.64 -25.36
N VAL A 274 4.18 -3.91 -26.27
CA VAL A 274 2.71 -3.89 -26.40
C VAL A 274 2.20 -5.25 -26.86
N ASP A 275 2.91 -5.92 -27.76
CA ASP A 275 2.53 -7.20 -28.34
C ASP A 275 2.47 -8.36 -27.33
N PRO A 276 3.45 -8.57 -26.43
CA PRO A 276 3.35 -9.59 -25.37
C PRO A 276 2.32 -9.27 -24.27
N LEU A 277 1.97 -8.00 -24.06
CA LEU A 277 1.01 -7.56 -23.02
C LEU A 277 -0.44 -7.39 -23.53
N THR A 278 -0.66 -7.28 -24.85
CA THR A 278 -1.99 -7.06 -25.45
C THR A 278 -2.37 -8.00 -26.58
N GLY A 279 -1.43 -8.79 -27.14
CA GLY A 279 -1.71 -9.75 -28.21
C GLY A 279 -2.01 -9.14 -29.59
N PHE A 280 -1.70 -7.86 -29.81
CA PHE A 280 -1.67 -7.26 -31.15
C PHE A 280 -0.25 -7.30 -31.71
N MET A 281 -0.07 -7.19 -33.03
CA MET A 281 1.22 -7.39 -33.70
C MET A 281 1.39 -6.30 -34.77
N MET A 282 2.47 -5.50 -34.68
CA MET A 282 3.08 -4.79 -35.81
C MET A 282 4.61 -4.81 -35.65
N MET A 283 5.32 -4.98 -36.77
CA MET A 283 6.74 -5.28 -36.82
C MET A 283 7.60 -4.02 -36.94
N SER A 284 8.69 -3.93 -36.17
CA SER A 284 9.94 -3.34 -36.66
C SER A 284 11.19 -3.88 -35.94
N ASN A 285 12.23 -4.11 -36.74
CA ASN A 285 13.53 -4.68 -36.38
C ASN A 285 14.52 -3.58 -35.94
N SER A 286 15.34 -3.85 -34.92
CA SER A 286 16.73 -3.33 -34.90
C SER A 286 17.61 -4.14 -33.94
N SER A 287 18.86 -4.39 -34.37
CA SER A 287 19.91 -5.14 -33.67
C SER A 287 20.83 -4.20 -32.87
N PRO A 288 21.46 -4.64 -31.77
CA PRO A 288 22.39 -3.80 -31.02
C PRO A 288 23.84 -3.99 -31.48
N ASN A 289 24.52 -2.87 -31.77
CA ASN A 289 25.98 -2.78 -31.81
C ASN A 289 26.50 -2.24 -30.45
N PRO A 290 27.74 -2.59 -30.05
CA PRO A 290 28.30 -2.21 -28.75
C PRO A 290 28.91 -0.79 -28.78
N VAL A 291 28.75 -0.01 -27.72
CA VAL A 291 29.27 1.36 -27.59
C VAL A 291 30.28 1.49 -26.45
N ASP A 292 31.31 2.29 -26.73
CA ASP A 292 32.40 2.75 -25.86
C ASP A 292 31.93 3.34 -24.50
N PRO A 293 32.74 3.22 -23.43
CA PRO A 293 32.35 3.52 -22.05
C PRO A 293 32.21 5.02 -21.68
N SER A 294 32.17 5.93 -22.67
CA SER A 294 32.10 7.38 -22.42
C SER A 294 30.73 8.02 -22.72
N CYS A 295 29.86 7.33 -23.46
CA CYS A 295 28.56 7.86 -23.86
C CYS A 295 27.41 6.92 -23.43
N ALA A 296 26.22 7.49 -23.22
CA ALA A 296 25.02 6.69 -22.95
C ALA A 296 24.68 5.80 -24.15
N SER A 297 24.27 4.56 -23.89
CA SER A 297 23.65 3.74 -24.92
C SER A 297 22.36 4.38 -25.42
N GLU A 298 21.95 4.06 -26.64
CA GLU A 298 20.72 4.58 -27.24
C GLU A 298 19.48 4.26 -26.37
N ASP A 299 19.42 3.06 -25.81
CA ASP A 299 18.38 2.66 -24.87
C ASP A 299 18.34 3.50 -23.58
N LEU A 300 19.52 3.89 -23.08
CA LEU A 300 19.64 4.72 -21.88
C LEU A 300 19.27 6.17 -22.18
N LEU A 301 19.70 6.70 -23.33
CA LEU A 301 19.31 8.03 -23.81
C LEU A 301 17.78 8.11 -23.92
N ASN A 302 17.17 7.17 -24.64
CA ASN A 302 15.72 7.08 -24.81
C ASN A 302 14.98 6.94 -23.47
N ALA A 303 15.55 6.21 -22.50
CA ALA A 303 14.97 6.10 -21.16
C ALA A 303 14.95 7.43 -20.40
N LEU A 304 16.07 8.16 -20.44
CA LEU A 304 16.26 9.41 -19.69
C LEU A 304 15.46 10.58 -20.29
N THR A 305 15.25 10.59 -21.60
CA THR A 305 14.46 11.61 -22.31
C THR A 305 12.98 11.24 -22.45
N SER A 306 12.59 10.02 -22.07
CA SER A 306 11.20 9.55 -22.20
C SER A 306 10.20 10.45 -21.47
N PRO A 307 8.98 10.65 -22.03
CA PRO A 307 7.92 11.41 -21.37
C PRO A 307 7.57 10.87 -19.98
N LEU A 308 7.66 9.55 -19.79
CA LEU A 308 7.43 8.90 -18.50
C LEU A 308 8.49 9.25 -17.45
N MET A 309 9.77 9.33 -17.84
CA MET A 309 10.84 9.77 -16.95
C MET A 309 10.66 11.25 -16.59
N ILE A 310 10.35 12.11 -17.56
CA ILE A 310 10.08 13.54 -17.30
C ILE A 310 8.89 13.70 -16.35
N PHE A 311 7.79 12.97 -16.60
CA PHE A 311 6.63 12.94 -15.70
C PHE A 311 7.00 12.47 -14.29
N ASN A 312 7.82 11.42 -14.16
CA ASN A 312 8.33 10.96 -12.87
C ASN A 312 9.03 12.09 -12.11
N HIS A 313 9.93 12.82 -12.76
CA HIS A 313 10.63 13.92 -12.11
C HIS A 313 9.67 15.01 -11.62
N PHE A 314 8.69 15.43 -12.43
CA PHE A 314 7.69 16.43 -12.02
C PHE A 314 6.77 15.92 -10.90
N PHE A 315 6.37 14.65 -10.96
CA PHE A 315 5.57 14.02 -9.91
C PHE A 315 6.32 14.00 -8.57
N ILE A 316 7.59 13.57 -8.56
CA ILE A 316 8.42 13.55 -7.35
C ILE A 316 8.66 14.95 -6.81
N LEU A 317 8.92 15.94 -7.67
CA LEU A 317 9.06 17.34 -7.27
C LEU A 317 7.77 17.89 -6.62
N SER A 318 6.60 17.51 -7.15
CA SER A 318 5.30 17.88 -6.57
C SER A 318 5.11 17.27 -5.18
N VAL A 319 5.50 16.01 -4.99
CA VAL A 319 5.49 15.33 -3.68
C VAL A 319 6.45 16.02 -2.70
N ILE A 320 7.64 16.41 -3.15
CA ILE A 320 8.62 17.14 -2.32
C ILE A 320 8.04 18.49 -1.88
N PHE A 321 7.45 19.26 -2.79
CA PHE A 321 6.86 20.56 -2.46
C PHE A 321 5.74 20.42 -1.42
N ALA A 322 4.82 19.46 -1.61
CA ALA A 322 3.80 19.14 -0.62
C ALA A 322 4.43 18.66 0.71
N GLY A 323 5.53 17.91 0.64
CA GLY A 323 6.33 17.47 1.78
C GLY A 323 6.84 18.61 2.65
N PHE A 324 7.38 19.68 2.06
CA PHE A 324 7.82 20.86 2.81
C PHE A 324 6.66 21.54 3.55
N VAL A 325 5.50 21.68 2.90
CA VAL A 325 4.32 22.29 3.50
C VAL A 325 3.85 21.49 4.72
N VAL A 326 3.71 20.17 4.59
CA VAL A 326 3.24 19.33 5.71
C VAL A 326 4.30 19.24 6.82
N SER A 327 5.59 19.20 6.47
CA SER A 327 6.69 19.20 7.44
C SER A 327 6.66 20.44 8.33
N ARG A 328 6.38 21.62 7.76
CA ARG A 328 6.18 22.86 8.54
C ARG A 328 5.04 22.72 9.54
N PHE A 329 3.89 22.20 9.12
CA PHE A 329 2.75 21.98 10.03
C PHE A 329 3.08 20.96 11.14
N ALA A 330 3.81 19.90 10.82
CA ALA A 330 4.22 18.89 11.79
C ALA A 330 5.18 19.48 12.84
N ILE A 331 6.17 20.26 12.42
CA ILE A 331 7.11 20.95 13.34
C ILE A 331 6.34 21.88 14.28
N LEU A 332 5.48 22.75 13.75
CA LEU A 332 4.69 23.68 14.56
C LEU A 332 3.83 22.94 15.59
N LYS A 333 3.21 21.81 15.20
CA LYS A 333 2.42 21.00 16.13
C LYS A 333 3.28 20.28 17.17
N LEU A 334 4.43 19.73 16.78
CA LEU A 334 5.35 19.07 17.71
C LEU A 334 5.88 20.06 18.74
N LEU A 335 6.23 21.28 18.33
CA LEU A 335 6.72 22.33 19.22
C LEU A 335 5.62 22.83 20.17
N ASN A 336 4.43 23.14 19.65
CA ASN A 336 3.36 23.79 20.41
C ASN A 336 2.48 22.82 21.23
N GLN A 337 2.44 21.53 20.92
CA GLN A 337 1.61 20.56 21.62
C GLN A 337 2.43 19.51 22.35
N ASN A 338 2.22 19.39 23.66
CA ASN A 338 2.84 18.37 24.50
C ASN A 338 2.03 17.08 24.49
N VAL A 339 2.00 16.42 23.31
CA VAL A 339 1.33 15.13 23.14
C VAL A 339 2.27 13.96 23.42
N PHE A 340 3.52 14.05 22.98
CA PHE A 340 4.51 12.98 23.12
C PHE A 340 5.51 13.26 24.26
N PRO A 341 6.11 12.21 24.84
CA PRO A 341 7.24 12.37 25.75
C PRO A 341 8.40 13.14 25.09
N THR A 342 9.20 13.84 25.90
CA THR A 342 10.27 14.74 25.42
C THR A 342 11.27 14.04 24.51
N CYS A 343 11.76 12.86 24.88
CA CYS A 343 12.65 12.04 24.05
C CYS A 343 12.04 11.77 22.67
N THR A 344 10.83 11.20 22.63
CA THR A 344 10.11 10.91 21.38
C THR A 344 9.87 12.15 20.54
N LYS A 345 9.49 13.27 21.17
CA LYS A 345 9.27 14.55 20.48
C LYS A 345 10.56 15.02 19.79
N ILE A 346 11.70 14.94 20.47
CA ILE A 346 13.01 15.30 19.90
C ILE A 346 13.37 14.37 18.74
N LEU A 347 13.23 13.05 18.89
CA LEU A 347 13.51 12.08 17.82
C LEU A 347 12.59 12.25 16.60
N LEU A 348 11.33 12.63 16.81
CA LEU A 348 10.42 12.98 15.72
C LEU A 348 10.82 14.29 15.03
N LEU A 349 11.29 15.30 15.79
CA LEU A 349 11.80 16.55 15.21
C LEU A 349 13.05 16.30 14.38
N THR A 350 14.01 15.50 14.85
CA THR A 350 15.22 15.15 14.07
C THR A 350 14.85 14.37 12.81
N SER A 351 13.88 13.47 12.89
CA SER A 351 13.31 12.76 11.73
C SER A 351 12.76 13.71 10.67
N VAL A 352 11.95 14.70 11.06
CA VAL A 352 11.35 15.68 10.14
C VAL A 352 12.41 16.61 9.55
N ILE A 353 13.38 17.06 10.35
CA ILE A 353 14.49 17.91 9.88
C ILE A 353 15.34 17.16 8.84
N ASN A 354 15.73 15.92 9.13
CA ASN A 354 16.44 15.08 8.16
C ASN A 354 15.59 14.86 6.89
N GLY A 355 14.27 14.72 7.04
CA GLY A 355 13.33 14.62 5.93
C GLY A 355 13.35 15.83 5.01
N ILE A 356 13.40 17.04 5.57
CA ILE A 356 13.53 18.30 4.82
C ILE A 356 14.86 18.35 4.06
N ILE A 357 15.98 18.00 4.71
CA ILE A 357 17.31 17.98 4.06
C ILE A 357 17.32 16.97 2.92
N HIS A 358 16.81 15.75 3.14
CA HIS A 358 16.73 14.71 2.12
C HIS A 358 15.86 15.12 0.93
N GLN A 359 14.72 15.75 1.19
CA GLN A 359 13.84 16.28 0.15
C GLN A 359 14.52 17.40 -0.64
N GLY A 360 15.28 18.28 0.03
CA GLY A 360 16.07 19.33 -0.61
C GLY A 360 17.12 18.79 -1.58
N VAL A 361 17.98 17.87 -1.13
CA VAL A 361 19.00 17.26 -2.01
C VAL A 361 18.35 16.46 -3.14
N THR A 362 17.27 15.73 -2.87
CA THR A 362 16.54 15.00 -3.92
C THR A 362 15.95 15.95 -4.96
N ALA A 363 15.42 17.11 -4.56
CA ALA A 363 14.93 18.12 -5.49
C ALA A 363 16.05 18.66 -6.39
N VAL A 364 17.22 18.96 -5.82
CA VAL A 364 18.39 19.42 -6.59
C VAL A 364 18.80 18.38 -7.63
N ILE A 365 18.95 17.12 -7.22
CA ILE A 365 19.28 16.00 -8.13
C ILE A 365 18.24 15.92 -9.26
N ARG A 366 16.94 15.95 -8.92
CA ARG A 366 15.85 15.80 -9.88
C ARG A 366 15.78 16.97 -10.87
N VAL A 367 15.96 18.22 -10.40
CA VAL A 367 15.99 19.40 -11.27
C VAL A 367 17.19 19.35 -12.22
N ARG A 368 18.38 18.99 -11.73
CA ARG A 368 19.57 18.82 -12.57
C ARG A 368 19.35 17.75 -13.65
N THR A 369 18.75 16.62 -13.29
CA THR A 369 18.42 15.56 -14.26
C THR A 369 17.42 16.05 -15.32
N VAL A 370 16.36 16.77 -14.94
CA VAL A 370 15.40 17.32 -15.91
C VAL A 370 16.05 18.34 -16.84
N VAL A 371 16.88 19.24 -16.31
CA VAL A 371 17.59 20.23 -17.13
C VAL A 371 18.50 19.55 -18.14
N ARG A 372 19.22 18.49 -17.75
CA ARG A 372 20.05 17.72 -18.69
C ARG A 372 19.22 16.93 -19.70
N ALA A 373 18.13 16.30 -19.27
CA ALA A 373 17.23 15.57 -20.16
C ALA A 373 16.61 16.47 -21.25
N ILE A 374 16.35 17.74 -20.94
CA ILE A 374 15.84 18.73 -21.92
C ILE A 374 16.97 19.29 -22.79
N ARG A 375 18.09 19.71 -22.17
CA ARG A 375 19.17 20.42 -22.88
C ARG A 375 20.02 19.51 -23.78
N PHE A 376 20.22 18.26 -23.35
CA PHE A 376 21.07 17.27 -24.02
C PHE A 376 20.26 16.08 -24.53
N ALA A 377 18.98 16.30 -24.89
CA ALA A 377 18.08 15.24 -25.35
C ALA A 377 18.62 14.47 -26.57
N ASN A 378 19.44 15.12 -27.40
CA ASN A 378 20.03 14.57 -28.62
C ASN A 378 21.53 14.28 -28.49
N ASP A 379 22.13 14.46 -27.30
CA ASP A 379 23.56 14.27 -27.07
C ASP A 379 23.81 13.13 -26.06
N PRO A 380 24.14 11.91 -26.52
CA PRO A 380 24.33 10.74 -25.67
C PRO A 380 25.54 10.86 -24.74
N CYS A 381 26.53 11.70 -25.05
CA CYS A 381 27.75 11.81 -24.26
C CYS A 381 27.60 12.83 -23.13
N SER A 382 26.83 13.91 -23.35
CA SER A 382 26.62 14.97 -22.36
C SER A 382 25.46 14.72 -21.39
N ILE A 383 24.59 13.73 -21.65
CA ILE A 383 23.41 13.46 -20.80
C ILE A 383 23.78 12.86 -19.44
N LEU A 384 24.88 12.10 -19.35
CA LEU A 384 25.34 11.45 -18.11
C LEU A 384 26.13 12.40 -17.21
N PHE A 385 26.03 12.20 -15.90
CA PHE A 385 26.79 12.95 -14.91
C PHE A 385 28.15 12.32 -14.66
N LEU A 386 29.21 13.12 -14.61
CA LEU A 386 30.47 12.67 -14.08
C LEU A 386 30.32 12.47 -12.56
N THR A 387 30.81 11.35 -12.03
CA THR A 387 30.65 11.02 -10.60
C THR A 387 31.30 12.05 -9.68
N ALA A 388 32.35 12.75 -10.11
CA ALA A 388 32.94 13.87 -9.39
C ALA A 388 31.96 15.04 -9.17
N ASP A 389 31.15 15.39 -10.19
CA ASP A 389 30.15 16.47 -10.11
C ASP A 389 29.01 16.14 -9.12
N CYS A 390 28.77 14.85 -8.90
CA CYS A 390 27.73 14.33 -8.03
C CYS A 390 28.20 14.09 -6.59
N PHE A 391 29.46 14.32 -6.25
CA PHE A 391 30.06 13.94 -4.97
C PHE A 391 29.24 14.43 -3.75
N VAL A 392 28.95 15.74 -3.72
CA VAL A 392 28.23 16.36 -2.60
C VAL A 392 26.78 15.88 -2.54
N ASP A 393 26.09 15.90 -3.68
CA ASP A 393 24.68 15.48 -3.78
C ASP A 393 24.51 14.01 -3.34
N GLY A 394 25.41 13.14 -3.81
CA GLY A 394 25.41 11.71 -3.49
C GLY A 394 25.67 11.45 -2.01
N ILE A 395 26.70 12.05 -1.40
CA ILE A 395 27.02 11.86 0.02
C ILE A 395 25.88 12.32 0.91
N VAL A 396 25.33 13.51 0.67
CA VAL A 396 24.21 14.04 1.47
C VAL A 396 22.96 13.16 1.29
N TYR A 397 22.68 12.71 0.07
CA TYR A 397 21.57 11.79 -0.20
C TYR A 397 21.71 10.47 0.58
N TYR A 398 22.88 9.82 0.54
CA TYR A 398 23.09 8.56 1.26
C TYR A 398 23.13 8.75 2.77
N HIS A 399 23.71 9.84 3.26
CA HIS A 399 23.75 10.15 4.69
C HIS A 399 22.34 10.28 5.25
N THR A 400 21.54 11.14 4.65
CA THR A 400 20.15 11.36 5.07
C THR A 400 19.30 10.10 4.93
N ASN A 401 19.66 9.19 4.01
CA ASN A 401 18.98 7.91 3.85
C ASN A 401 19.30 6.89 4.94
N LEU A 402 20.58 6.74 5.30
CA LEU A 402 20.99 5.91 6.42
C LEU A 402 20.50 6.50 7.75
N PHE A 403 20.57 7.82 7.91
CA PHE A 403 20.06 8.54 9.08
C PHE A 403 18.59 8.18 9.36
N SER A 404 17.71 8.23 8.35
CA SER A 404 16.30 7.85 8.49
C SER A 404 16.10 6.41 8.99
N SER A 405 16.99 5.50 8.61
CA SER A 405 16.93 4.11 9.04
C SER A 405 17.31 3.97 10.51
N ILE A 406 18.36 4.68 10.95
CA ILE A 406 18.78 4.71 12.36
C ILE A 406 17.76 5.42 13.24
N VAL A 407 17.13 6.50 12.76
CA VAL A 407 16.01 7.17 13.45
C VAL A 407 14.87 6.19 13.72
N CYS A 408 14.52 5.35 12.75
CA CYS A 408 13.48 4.34 12.92
C CYS A 408 13.84 3.34 14.04
N ILE A 409 15.12 2.93 14.12
CA ILE A 409 15.64 2.08 15.20
C ILE A 409 15.60 2.82 16.54
N SER A 410 16.01 4.09 16.59
CA SER A 410 15.98 4.89 17.82
C SER A 410 14.55 5.07 18.34
N LEU A 411 13.58 5.37 17.48
CA LEU A 411 12.16 5.48 17.83
C LEU A 411 11.61 4.15 18.36
N PHE A 412 11.99 3.03 17.72
CA PHE A 412 11.62 1.70 18.19
C PHE A 412 12.20 1.40 19.59
N LEU A 413 13.50 1.62 19.78
CA LEU A 413 14.18 1.37 21.06
C LEU A 413 13.63 2.27 22.18
N ASP A 414 13.38 3.55 21.90
CA ASP A 414 12.74 4.47 22.84
C ASP A 414 11.38 3.93 23.31
N ARG A 415 10.53 3.43 22.40
CA ARG A 415 9.22 2.86 22.76
C ARG A 415 9.33 1.50 23.45
N LEU A 416 10.31 0.68 23.09
CA LEU A 416 10.60 -0.59 23.75
C LEU A 416 11.00 -0.38 25.21
N LEU A 417 11.93 0.53 25.45
CA LEU A 417 12.43 0.85 26.79
C LEU A 417 11.38 1.57 27.65
N SER A 418 10.53 2.42 27.03
CA SER A 418 9.42 3.09 27.73
C SER A 418 8.22 2.19 28.02
N SER A 419 8.17 0.96 27.49
CA SER A 419 7.01 0.06 27.65
C SER A 419 6.81 -0.42 29.10
N ASN A 420 7.87 -0.37 29.91
CA ASN A 420 7.82 -0.68 31.34
C ASN A 420 7.84 0.63 32.16
N PRO A 421 6.75 1.00 32.86
CA PRO A 421 6.67 2.26 33.61
C PRO A 421 7.65 2.32 34.79
N ARG A 422 8.08 1.17 35.33
CA ARG A 422 9.11 1.06 36.38
C ARG A 422 10.54 0.94 35.82
N SER A 423 10.72 1.14 34.52
CA SER A 423 12.04 1.05 33.89
C SER A 423 12.93 2.19 34.38
N PHE A 424 14.17 1.85 34.73
CA PHE A 424 15.28 2.78 34.96
C PHE A 424 15.40 3.83 33.83
N TYR A 425 15.01 3.46 32.61
CA TYR A 425 14.94 4.35 31.45
C TYR A 425 14.17 5.65 31.69
N ASN A 426 13.08 5.62 32.47
CA ASN A 426 12.26 6.81 32.70
C ASN A 426 12.98 7.89 33.50
N SER A 427 13.98 7.51 34.32
CA SER A 427 14.82 8.45 35.06
C SER A 427 15.97 9.03 34.22
N PHE A 428 16.33 8.39 33.10
CA PHE A 428 17.48 8.77 32.26
C PHE A 428 17.10 9.11 30.81
N GLN A 429 15.85 9.53 30.57
CA GLN A 429 15.34 9.81 29.22
C GLN A 429 16.16 10.86 28.45
N THR A 430 16.65 11.90 29.14
CA THR A 430 17.49 12.95 28.53
C THR A 430 18.82 12.39 28.02
N THR A 431 19.51 11.60 28.85
CA THR A 431 20.77 10.94 28.47
C THR A 431 20.57 9.97 27.32
N ALA A 432 19.49 9.18 27.36
CA ALA A 432 19.14 8.28 26.26
C ALA A 432 18.87 9.02 24.94
N THR A 433 18.21 10.18 25.00
CA THR A 433 17.97 11.03 23.83
C THR A 433 19.28 11.48 23.19
N VAL A 434 20.22 11.96 24.00
CA VAL A 434 21.56 12.39 23.53
C VAL A 434 22.30 11.22 22.88
N ILE A 435 22.30 10.04 23.51
CA ILE A 435 22.92 8.83 22.95
C ILE A 435 22.29 8.49 21.59
N PHE A 436 20.96 8.49 21.49
CA PHE A 436 20.29 8.20 20.22
C PHE A 436 20.64 9.20 19.11
N ILE A 437 20.76 10.50 19.42
CA ILE A 437 21.18 11.51 18.44
C ILE A 437 22.62 11.27 17.98
N ILE A 438 23.53 10.98 18.92
CA ILE A 438 24.93 10.66 18.59
C ILE A 438 24.98 9.44 17.66
N LEU A 439 24.21 8.38 17.95
CA LEU A 439 24.14 7.19 17.09
C LEU A 439 23.51 7.48 15.73
N GLN A 440 22.49 8.33 15.66
CA GLN A 440 21.84 8.75 14.42
C GLN A 440 22.80 9.48 13.48
N ILE A 441 23.77 10.21 14.00
CA ILE A 441 24.77 10.94 13.20
C ILE A 441 25.99 10.05 12.94
N GLY A 442 26.53 9.41 13.97
CA GLY A 442 27.79 8.66 13.90
C GLY A 442 27.72 7.42 13.01
N ILE A 443 26.66 6.60 13.13
CA ILE A 443 26.55 5.35 12.37
C ILE A 443 26.48 5.63 10.84
N PRO A 444 25.63 6.53 10.34
CA PRO A 444 25.63 6.89 8.92
C PRO A 444 26.97 7.40 8.41
N ILE A 445 27.67 8.26 9.16
CA ILE A 445 28.99 8.79 8.77
C ILE A 445 30.00 7.65 8.61
N LEU A 446 30.09 6.75 9.60
CA LEU A 446 31.01 5.61 9.56
C LEU A 446 30.71 4.67 8.39
N LEU A 447 29.44 4.40 8.11
CA LEU A 447 29.04 3.54 6.99
C LEU A 447 29.34 4.18 5.64
N ILE A 448 29.10 5.48 5.47
CA ILE A 448 29.43 6.21 4.24
C ILE A 448 30.94 6.22 4.01
N TYR A 449 31.71 6.52 5.06
CA TYR A 449 33.17 6.48 4.99
C TYR A 449 33.65 5.12 4.50
N TRP A 450 33.11 4.03 5.05
CA TRP A 450 33.46 2.67 4.62
C TRP A 450 33.02 2.35 3.17
N ILE A 451 31.83 2.80 2.74
CA ILE A 451 31.33 2.57 1.38
C ILE A 451 32.21 3.27 0.33
N PHE A 452 32.67 4.49 0.61
CA PHE A 452 33.32 5.36 -0.37
C PHE A 452 34.84 5.52 -0.18
N TYR A 453 35.46 4.86 0.81
CA TYR A 453 36.88 4.98 1.15
C TYR A 453 37.84 4.82 -0.05
N ASP A 454 37.54 3.87 -0.93
CA ASP A 454 38.31 3.42 -2.09
C ASP A 454 37.54 3.66 -3.41
N SER A 455 36.64 4.66 -3.40
CA SER A 455 35.83 4.97 -4.57
C SER A 455 36.56 5.84 -5.59
N ALA A 456 36.56 5.41 -6.85
CA ALA A 456 37.04 6.22 -7.97
C ALA A 456 35.90 7.07 -8.53
N TYR A 457 36.09 8.39 -8.58
CA TYR A 457 35.10 9.37 -9.06
C TYR A 457 35.29 9.75 -10.54
N THR A 458 35.76 8.79 -11.34
CA THR A 458 36.07 8.98 -12.77
C THR A 458 35.01 8.41 -13.71
N SER A 459 34.04 7.67 -13.19
CA SER A 459 32.96 7.06 -13.98
C SER A 459 31.78 8.01 -14.21
N TYR A 460 30.91 7.66 -15.18
CA TYR A 460 29.66 8.36 -15.45
C TYR A 460 28.45 7.65 -14.83
N VAL A 461 27.45 8.41 -14.40
CA VAL A 461 26.19 7.91 -13.83
C VAL A 461 24.98 8.64 -14.42
N ALA A 462 23.87 7.92 -14.55
CA ALA A 462 22.62 8.48 -15.09
C ALA A 462 22.00 9.54 -14.16
N MET A 463 22.17 9.40 -12.85
CA MET A 463 21.70 10.37 -11.84
C MET A 463 22.63 10.37 -10.63
N CYS A 464 22.75 11.52 -9.95
CA CYS A 464 23.65 11.68 -8.80
C CYS A 464 23.28 10.88 -7.54
N ASN A 465 22.14 10.18 -7.52
CA ASN A 465 21.76 9.27 -6.45
C ASN A 465 22.19 7.80 -6.72
N TYR A 466 22.92 7.54 -7.82
CA TYR A 466 23.52 6.23 -8.11
C TYR A 466 24.92 6.14 -7.49
N PRO A 467 25.30 4.97 -6.94
CA PRO A 467 26.63 4.79 -6.40
C PRO A 467 27.65 4.68 -7.53
N THR A 468 28.92 4.99 -7.25
CA THR A 468 30.01 4.73 -8.19
C THR A 468 30.15 3.23 -8.46
N ALA A 469 30.72 2.87 -9.61
CA ALA A 469 30.89 1.46 -9.99
C ALA A 469 31.68 0.67 -8.93
N THR A 470 32.74 1.27 -8.37
CA THR A 470 33.59 0.65 -7.34
C THR A 470 32.90 0.54 -5.98
N ALA A 471 32.00 1.48 -5.63
CA ALA A 471 31.24 1.43 -4.38
C ALA A 471 29.99 0.54 -4.45
N SER A 472 29.57 0.12 -5.65
CA SER A 472 28.30 -0.58 -5.89
C SER A 472 28.13 -1.90 -5.13
N VAL A 473 29.22 -2.61 -4.85
CA VAL A 473 29.22 -3.87 -4.08
C VAL A 473 29.05 -3.60 -2.59
N LYS A 474 29.86 -2.69 -2.02
CA LYS A 474 29.75 -2.28 -0.61
C LYS A 474 28.38 -1.66 -0.31
N PHE A 475 27.89 -0.82 -1.23
CA PHE A 475 26.55 -0.25 -1.16
C PHE A 475 25.44 -1.31 -1.12
N PHE A 476 25.58 -2.37 -1.92
CA PHE A 476 24.63 -3.48 -1.92
C PHE A 476 24.62 -4.25 -0.60
N TYR A 477 25.80 -4.52 -0.02
CA TYR A 477 25.88 -5.17 1.31
C TYR A 477 25.18 -4.34 2.39
N VAL A 478 25.47 -3.04 2.47
CA VAL A 478 24.84 -2.15 3.45
C VAL A 478 23.33 -2.07 3.24
N THR A 479 22.87 -1.96 2.00
CA THR A 479 21.45 -1.90 1.67
C THR A 479 20.71 -3.20 1.98
N SER A 480 21.36 -4.35 1.74
CA SER A 480 20.81 -5.68 2.07
C SER A 480 20.73 -5.90 3.58
N THR A 481 21.79 -5.60 4.33
CA THR A 481 21.76 -5.67 5.81
C THR A 481 20.69 -4.76 6.39
N ARG A 482 20.56 -3.54 5.84
CA ARG A 482 19.50 -2.60 6.22
C ARG A 482 18.10 -3.19 6.01
N LEU A 483 17.85 -3.89 4.91
CA LEU A 483 16.57 -4.56 4.63
C LEU A 483 16.21 -5.54 5.75
N TYR A 484 17.14 -6.42 6.15
CA TYR A 484 16.92 -7.40 7.21
C TYR A 484 16.68 -6.75 8.58
N VAL A 485 17.46 -5.73 8.92
CA VAL A 485 17.32 -5.00 10.19
C VAL A 485 15.97 -4.30 10.28
N LEU A 486 15.56 -3.57 9.23
CA LEU A 486 14.26 -2.88 9.21
C LEU A 486 13.09 -3.88 9.21
N GLY A 487 13.22 -5.01 8.50
CA GLY A 487 12.25 -6.10 8.55
C GLY A 487 12.08 -6.67 9.97
N PHE A 488 13.18 -6.89 10.69
CA PHE A 488 13.15 -7.32 12.09
C PHE A 488 12.48 -6.28 12.99
N VAL A 489 12.85 -5.00 12.87
CA VAL A 489 12.24 -3.90 13.64
C VAL A 489 10.74 -3.84 13.43
N LEU A 490 10.25 -4.06 12.20
CA LEU A 490 8.82 -4.10 11.90
C LEU A 490 8.09 -5.21 12.67
N VAL A 491 8.62 -6.44 12.60
CA VAL A 491 8.02 -7.60 13.28
C VAL A 491 7.94 -7.37 14.78
N ILE A 492 9.03 -6.91 15.41
CA ILE A 492 9.04 -6.66 16.86
C ILE A 492 8.15 -5.47 17.24
N SER A 493 8.09 -4.43 16.41
CA SER A 493 7.18 -3.28 16.62
C SER A 493 5.71 -3.71 16.64
N VAL A 494 5.31 -4.64 15.76
CA VAL A 494 3.95 -5.20 15.75
C VAL A 494 3.69 -6.00 17.03
N ILE A 495 4.64 -6.83 17.47
CA ILE A 495 4.52 -7.59 18.72
C ILE A 495 4.37 -6.65 19.92
N LEU A 496 5.18 -5.59 19.97
CA LEU A 496 5.14 -4.58 21.02
C LEU A 496 3.80 -3.83 21.05
N PHE A 497 3.26 -3.49 19.87
CA PHE A 497 1.93 -2.89 19.75
C PHE A 497 0.84 -3.81 20.34
N ILE A 498 0.85 -5.10 19.99
CA ILE A 498 -0.10 -6.09 20.50
C ILE A 498 0.03 -6.24 22.02
N LYS A 499 1.26 -6.34 22.54
CA LYS A 499 1.55 -6.49 23.97
C LYS A 499 1.02 -5.28 24.77
N ASN A 500 1.30 -4.06 24.31
CA ASN A 500 0.84 -2.85 24.98
C ASN A 500 -0.69 -2.68 24.90
N SER A 501 -1.33 -3.10 23.80
CA SER A 501 -2.80 -3.10 23.71
C SER A 501 -3.45 -4.08 24.70
N LYS A 502 -2.86 -5.26 24.92
CA LYS A 502 -3.35 -6.20 25.95
C LYS A 502 -3.15 -5.64 27.36
N LYS A 503 -1.99 -5.04 27.63
CA LYS A 503 -1.65 -4.44 28.93
C LYS A 503 -2.61 -3.31 29.30
N GLU A 504 -2.96 -2.44 28.34
CA GLU A 504 -3.94 -1.36 28.55
C GLU A 504 -5.31 -1.88 29.02
N LYS A 505 -5.83 -2.93 28.38
CA LYS A 505 -7.10 -3.56 28.77
C LYS A 505 -7.06 -4.18 30.17
N GLN A 506 -5.95 -4.83 30.53
CA GLN A 506 -5.79 -5.47 31.84
C GLN A 506 -5.66 -4.45 32.99
N MET A 507 -5.00 -3.31 32.76
CA MET A 507 -4.77 -2.32 33.82
C MET A 507 -6.02 -1.53 34.21
N VAL A 508 -7.04 -1.45 33.34
CA VAL A 508 -8.35 -0.86 33.69
C VAL A 508 -8.98 -1.59 34.89
N HIS A 509 -8.68 -2.87 35.06
CA HIS A 509 -9.27 -3.72 36.09
C HIS A 509 -8.33 -3.99 37.28
N ASN A 510 -7.01 -3.98 37.07
CA ASN A 510 -6.05 -4.51 38.06
C ASN A 510 -5.19 -3.44 38.77
N VAL A 511 -5.17 -2.19 38.32
CA VAL A 511 -4.33 -1.13 38.90
C VAL A 511 -5.21 0.03 39.36
N TYR A 512 -5.29 0.21 40.69
CA TYR A 512 -6.11 1.24 41.34
C TYR A 512 -5.39 2.59 41.48
N ASP A 513 -4.06 2.62 41.40
CA ASP A 513 -3.29 3.86 41.39
C ASP A 513 -3.53 4.66 40.10
N THR A 514 -4.13 5.83 40.27
CA THR A 514 -4.56 6.71 39.17
C THR A 514 -3.38 7.33 38.42
N GLU A 515 -2.27 7.64 39.09
CA GLU A 515 -1.09 8.26 38.48
C GLU A 515 -0.35 7.25 37.58
N SER A 516 -0.08 6.07 38.12
CA SER A 516 0.52 4.96 37.36
C SER A 516 -0.34 4.55 36.15
N ARG A 517 -1.68 4.54 36.32
CA ARG A 517 -2.62 4.25 35.24
C ARG A 517 -2.61 5.33 34.15
N TYR A 518 -2.58 6.60 34.52
CA TYR A 518 -2.48 7.72 33.58
C TYR A 518 -1.17 7.67 32.78
N ASN A 519 -0.04 7.56 33.47
CA ASN A 519 1.29 7.50 32.84
C ASN A 519 1.42 6.31 31.88
N THR A 520 0.86 5.16 32.24
CA THR A 520 0.92 3.99 31.35
C THR A 520 -0.02 4.12 30.15
N TYR A 521 -1.19 4.74 30.32
CA TYR A 521 -2.11 5.03 29.22
C TYR A 521 -1.50 6.04 28.22
N GLU A 522 -0.82 7.07 28.72
CA GLU A 522 -0.10 8.04 27.91
C GLU A 522 1.07 7.39 27.14
N ASN A 523 1.83 6.52 27.79
CA ASN A 523 2.86 5.71 27.14
C ASN A 523 2.29 4.78 26.06
N TYR A 524 1.10 4.20 26.26
CA TYR A 524 0.43 3.39 25.23
C TYR A 524 -0.01 4.23 24.03
N LEU A 525 -0.62 5.39 24.24
CA LEU A 525 -1.03 6.30 23.16
C LEU A 525 0.17 6.77 22.32
N ALA A 526 1.25 7.18 22.99
CA ALA A 526 2.50 7.55 22.34
C ALA A 526 3.07 6.37 21.54
N THR A 527 3.15 5.18 22.14
CA THR A 527 3.65 3.98 21.46
C THR A 527 2.81 3.61 20.24
N LYS A 528 1.48 3.63 20.36
CA LYS A 528 0.57 3.37 19.24
C LYS A 528 0.81 4.34 18.08
N ALA A 529 0.97 5.62 18.36
CA ALA A 529 1.27 6.63 17.34
C ALA A 529 2.63 6.39 16.67
N ILE A 530 3.67 6.09 17.46
CA ILE A 530 5.01 5.80 16.94
C ILE A 530 5.06 4.50 16.14
N CYS A 531 4.32 3.46 16.52
CA CYS A 531 4.22 2.24 15.72
C CYS A 531 3.66 2.51 14.31
N TRP A 532 2.70 3.43 14.16
CA TRP A 532 2.21 3.85 12.85
C TRP A 532 3.27 4.61 12.03
N VAL A 533 4.08 5.45 12.69
CA VAL A 533 5.20 6.14 12.05
C VAL A 533 6.26 5.13 11.57
N ILE A 534 6.67 4.21 12.45
CA ILE A 534 7.63 3.13 12.14
C ILE A 534 7.10 2.27 10.99
N PHE A 535 5.85 1.84 11.04
CA PHE A 535 5.23 1.03 9.98
C PHE A 535 5.32 1.74 8.62
N SER A 536 4.93 3.01 8.56
CA SER A 536 5.00 3.78 7.31
C SER A 536 6.43 3.98 6.82
N GLN A 537 7.37 4.31 7.71
CA GLN A 537 8.78 4.48 7.34
C GLN A 537 9.38 3.18 6.82
N VAL A 538 9.18 2.07 7.53
CA VAL A 538 9.75 0.77 7.14
C VAL A 538 9.16 0.31 5.81
N VAL A 539 7.85 0.41 5.59
CA VAL A 539 7.25 0.01 4.29
C VAL A 539 7.86 0.80 3.13
N CYS A 540 8.02 2.11 3.30
CA CYS A 540 8.61 2.98 2.28
C CYS A 540 10.12 2.77 2.11
N LEU A 541 10.88 2.49 3.18
CA LEU A 541 12.32 2.24 3.12
C LEU A 541 12.64 0.84 2.58
N LEU A 542 11.79 -0.16 2.86
CA LEU A 542 11.89 -1.50 2.31
C LEU A 542 11.75 -1.45 0.78
N SER A 543 10.80 -0.68 0.24
CA SER A 543 10.68 -0.56 -1.22
C SER A 543 11.94 0.04 -1.87
N THR A 544 12.60 1.03 -1.25
CA THR A 544 13.88 1.58 -1.76
C THR A 544 15.06 0.62 -1.73
N SER A 545 14.99 -0.41 -0.89
CA SER A 545 16.08 -1.37 -0.75
C SER A 545 15.79 -2.63 -1.58
N PHE A 546 14.53 -3.05 -1.60
CA PHE A 546 14.05 -4.25 -2.26
C PHE A 546 14.07 -4.11 -3.79
N ILE A 547 13.60 -2.99 -4.33
CA ILE A 547 13.53 -2.77 -5.78
C ILE A 547 14.94 -2.80 -6.40
N PRO A 548 15.94 -2.01 -5.94
CA PRO A 548 17.28 -2.08 -6.51
C PRO A 548 17.98 -3.43 -6.30
N THR A 549 17.71 -4.11 -5.19
CA THR A 549 18.30 -5.44 -4.89
C THR A 549 17.80 -6.50 -5.87
N ILE A 550 16.48 -6.55 -6.12
CA ILE A 550 15.90 -7.44 -7.12
C ILE A 550 16.42 -7.05 -8.51
N PHE A 551 16.39 -5.76 -8.85
CA PHE A 551 16.78 -5.30 -10.17
C PHE A 551 18.26 -5.56 -10.47
N LYS A 552 19.13 -5.52 -9.45
CA LYS A 552 20.54 -5.93 -9.59
C LYS A 552 20.68 -7.44 -9.79
N ASN A 553 19.96 -8.25 -9.02
CA ASN A 553 20.03 -9.71 -9.14
C ASN A 553 19.47 -10.24 -10.47
N PHE A 554 18.55 -9.48 -11.09
CA PHE A 554 17.92 -9.83 -12.37
C PHE A 554 18.29 -8.86 -13.50
N GLN A 555 19.41 -8.12 -13.37
CA GLN A 555 19.80 -7.07 -14.30
C GLN A 555 19.90 -7.56 -15.75
N ALA A 556 20.36 -8.80 -15.97
CA ALA A 556 20.49 -9.40 -17.30
C ALA A 556 19.15 -9.70 -18.00
N SER A 557 18.03 -9.69 -17.26
CA SER A 557 16.70 -10.04 -17.77
C SER A 557 15.75 -8.83 -17.86
N ILE A 558 16.21 -7.63 -17.46
CA ILE A 558 15.38 -6.42 -17.42
C ILE A 558 15.87 -5.45 -18.50
N PRO A 559 15.00 -4.99 -19.42
CA PRO A 559 15.36 -3.94 -20.38
C PRO A 559 15.88 -2.68 -19.69
N VAL A 560 16.93 -2.08 -20.25
CA VAL A 560 17.63 -0.91 -19.68
C VAL A 560 16.66 0.23 -19.37
N THR A 561 15.69 0.48 -20.25
CA THR A 561 14.65 1.51 -20.08
C THR A 561 13.82 1.30 -18.82
N TRP A 562 13.35 0.07 -18.58
CA TRP A 562 12.56 -0.27 -17.40
C TRP A 562 13.39 -0.28 -16.12
N TYR A 563 14.65 -0.68 -16.22
CA TYR A 563 15.59 -0.65 -15.10
C TYR A 563 15.71 0.78 -14.55
N HIS A 564 16.03 1.75 -15.41
CA HIS A 564 16.21 3.14 -15.01
C HIS A 564 14.89 3.82 -14.62
N LEU A 565 13.80 3.57 -15.34
CA LEU A 565 12.48 4.13 -14.99
C LEU A 565 11.97 3.63 -13.63
N SER A 566 12.07 2.32 -13.36
CA SER A 566 11.58 1.75 -12.09
C SER A 566 12.41 2.22 -10.90
N ILE A 567 13.73 2.32 -11.05
CA ILE A 567 14.61 2.87 -10.01
C ILE A 567 14.33 4.35 -9.78
N ALA A 568 13.98 5.11 -10.82
CA ALA A 568 13.56 6.50 -10.69
C ALA A 568 12.26 6.68 -9.88
N PHE A 569 11.31 5.73 -9.96
CA PHE A 569 10.12 5.69 -9.09
C PHE A 569 10.39 5.16 -7.68
N ALA A 570 11.48 4.42 -7.48
CA ALA A 570 11.84 3.79 -6.21
C ALA A 570 12.45 4.77 -5.17
N THR A 571 11.96 6.01 -5.11
CA THR A 571 12.34 7.05 -4.13
C THR A 571 11.51 6.95 -2.85
N GLY A 572 11.45 5.76 -2.28
CA GLY A 572 10.66 5.45 -1.09
C GLY A 572 10.98 6.30 0.15
N LEU A 573 12.22 6.76 0.34
CA LEU A 573 12.50 7.71 1.43
C LEU A 573 11.82 9.08 1.20
N THR A 574 11.71 9.54 -0.04
CA THR A 574 10.95 10.75 -0.38
C THR A 574 9.47 10.58 -0.03
N TYR A 575 8.89 9.41 -0.30
CA TYR A 575 7.52 9.08 0.12
C TYR A 575 7.38 8.98 1.64
N ALA A 576 8.35 8.38 2.34
CA ALA A 576 8.36 8.31 3.79
C ALA A 576 8.39 9.71 4.41
N ASN A 577 9.25 10.60 3.90
CA ASN A 577 9.38 11.98 4.37
C ASN A 577 8.15 12.83 4.08
N PHE A 578 7.33 12.46 3.10
CA PHE A 578 6.01 13.05 2.89
C PHE A 578 4.96 12.50 3.87
N LEU A 579 4.92 11.18 4.08
CA LEU A 579 3.91 10.51 4.92
C LEU A 579 4.12 10.74 6.43
N VAL A 580 5.36 10.76 6.90
CA VAL A 580 5.69 10.88 8.34
C VAL A 580 5.11 12.15 8.96
N PRO A 581 5.31 13.35 8.39
CA PRO A 581 4.65 14.58 8.86
C PRO A 581 3.12 14.50 8.89
N ILE A 582 2.50 13.86 7.88
CA ILE A 582 1.04 13.67 7.81
C ILE A 582 0.57 12.81 8.99
N ILE A 583 1.24 11.68 9.23
CA ILE A 583 0.92 10.76 10.30
C ILE A 583 1.08 11.44 11.65
N ILE A 584 2.18 12.17 11.87
CA ILE A 584 2.41 12.95 13.10
C ILE A 584 1.26 13.93 13.34
N CYS A 585 0.92 14.74 12.33
CA CYS A 585 -0.18 15.71 12.42
C CYS A 585 -1.53 15.04 12.74
N HIS A 586 -1.79 13.89 12.12
CA HIS A 586 -3.00 13.12 12.30
C HIS A 586 -3.09 12.53 13.71
N GLN A 587 -2.02 11.89 14.20
CA GLN A 587 -1.97 11.28 15.52
C GLN A 587 -2.08 12.34 16.63
N ILE A 588 -1.37 13.46 16.51
CA ILE A 588 -1.50 14.59 17.43
C ILE A 588 -2.95 15.06 17.51
N ASN A 589 -3.61 15.27 16.36
CA ASN A 589 -5.01 15.69 16.32
C ASN A 589 -5.95 14.66 16.97
N GLN A 590 -5.73 13.37 16.70
CA GLN A 590 -6.53 12.30 17.29
C GLN A 590 -6.37 12.26 18.81
N ILE A 591 -5.14 12.24 19.30
CA ILE A 591 -4.84 12.18 20.75
C ILE A 591 -5.38 13.43 21.44
N SER A 592 -5.11 14.63 20.91
CA SER A 592 -5.63 15.90 21.46
C SER A 592 -7.15 15.96 21.47
N LYS A 593 -7.83 15.30 20.51
CA LYS A 593 -9.30 15.20 20.51
C LYS A 593 -9.80 14.23 21.58
N VAL A 594 -9.17 13.06 21.71
CA VAL A 594 -9.52 12.06 22.73
C VAL A 594 -9.31 12.63 24.13
N ARG A 595 -8.19 13.33 24.37
CA ARG A 595 -7.93 14.02 25.64
C ARG A 595 -9.02 15.04 25.96
N ARG A 596 -9.34 15.93 25.01
CA ARG A 596 -10.41 16.93 25.20
C ARG A 596 -11.77 16.30 25.52
N LEU A 597 -12.14 15.22 24.83
CA LEU A 597 -13.40 14.51 25.11
C LEU A 597 -13.41 13.88 26.51
N LYS A 598 -12.31 13.25 26.94
CA LYS A 598 -12.19 12.65 28.28
C LYS A 598 -12.21 13.71 29.39
N ILE A 599 -11.47 14.80 29.22
CA ILE A 599 -11.46 15.92 30.18
C ILE A 599 -12.87 16.50 30.29
N ASN A 600 -13.53 16.76 29.16
CA ASN A 600 -14.90 17.28 29.17
C ASN A 600 -15.88 16.31 29.84
N SER A 601 -15.75 14.99 29.63
CA SER A 601 -16.61 14.03 30.33
C SER A 601 -16.37 14.02 31.84
N LEU A 602 -15.12 14.19 32.29
CA LEU A 602 -14.79 14.26 33.71
C LEU A 602 -15.35 15.55 34.34
N VAL A 603 -15.15 16.70 33.70
CA VAL A 603 -15.68 17.99 34.15
C VAL A 603 -17.21 17.97 34.21
N ILE A 604 -17.88 17.34 33.25
CA ILE A 604 -19.34 17.17 33.27
C ILE A 604 -19.76 16.25 34.41
N SER A 605 -19.05 15.13 34.65
CA SER A 605 -19.35 14.21 35.75
C SER A 605 -19.06 14.80 37.14
N GLU A 606 -18.10 15.72 37.25
CA GLU A 606 -17.80 16.44 38.49
C GLU A 606 -18.85 17.53 38.76
N LYS A 607 -19.37 18.15 37.71
CA LYS A 607 -20.47 19.12 37.78
C LYS A 607 -21.85 18.50 38.00
N SER A 608 -22.03 17.19 37.79
CA SER A 608 -23.29 16.54 38.14
C SER A 608 -23.37 16.35 39.65
N THR A 609 -24.38 16.97 40.26
CA THR A 609 -24.67 16.98 41.70
C THR A 609 -24.63 15.59 42.33
N MET A 610 -25.17 14.58 41.65
CA MET A 610 -25.16 13.19 42.15
C MET A 610 -23.78 12.59 42.40
N THR A 611 -22.76 12.89 41.59
CA THR A 611 -21.43 12.30 41.75
C THR A 611 -20.69 12.94 42.91
N LYS A 612 -20.86 14.26 43.08
CA LYS A 612 -20.28 15.01 44.19
C LYS A 612 -20.91 14.58 45.52
N GLU A 613 -22.23 14.49 45.57
CA GLU A 613 -22.98 13.96 46.73
C GLU A 613 -22.55 12.53 47.10
N HIS A 614 -22.29 11.67 46.11
CA HIS A 614 -21.82 10.29 46.36
C HIS A 614 -20.40 10.24 46.96
N PHE A 615 -19.47 11.06 46.47
CA PHE A 615 -18.11 11.12 47.02
C PHE A 615 -18.07 11.82 48.39
N ASP A 616 -18.90 12.83 48.61
CA ASP A 616 -19.05 13.50 49.90
C ASP A 616 -19.65 12.52 50.94
N SER A 617 -20.67 11.74 50.56
CA SER A 617 -21.23 10.64 51.37
C SER A 617 -20.19 9.58 51.74
N LEU A 618 -19.37 9.15 50.78
CA LEU A 618 -18.29 8.18 51.03
C LEU A 618 -17.22 8.75 51.97
N LYS A 619 -16.88 10.03 51.83
CA LYS A 619 -15.92 10.73 52.68
C LYS A 619 -16.45 10.89 54.11
N GLU A 620 -17.73 11.18 54.26
CA GLU A 620 -18.41 11.27 55.54
C GLU A 620 -18.47 9.89 56.23
N ALA A 621 -18.84 8.84 55.49
CA ALA A 621 -18.82 7.45 55.99
C ALA A 621 -17.41 7.00 56.42
N TRP A 622 -16.38 7.38 55.66
CA TRP A 622 -14.98 7.08 55.98
C TRP A 622 -14.50 7.79 57.25
N ASN A 623 -14.84 9.08 57.38
CA ASN A 623 -14.48 9.87 58.57
C ASN A 623 -15.23 9.40 59.83
N ASN A 624 -16.50 9.01 59.68
CA ASN A 624 -17.30 8.48 60.78
C ASN A 624 -16.81 7.10 61.25
N GLY A 625 -16.35 6.24 60.33
CA GLY A 625 -15.70 4.97 60.67
C GLY A 625 -14.37 5.12 61.41
N PHE A 626 -13.64 6.22 61.19
CA PHE A 626 -12.43 6.55 61.96
C PHE A 626 -12.73 7.14 63.35
N GLN A 627 -13.86 7.83 63.52
CA GLN A 627 -14.29 8.32 64.83
C GLN A 627 -14.77 7.19 65.74
N SER A 628 -15.47 6.17 65.21
CA SER A 628 -15.91 5.03 66.04
C SER A 628 -14.76 4.14 66.53
N ASN A 629 -13.59 4.18 65.87
CA ASN A 629 -12.38 3.46 66.27
C ASN A 629 -11.43 4.27 67.18
N ARG A 630 -11.74 5.54 67.49
CA ARG A 630 -11.02 6.34 68.50
C ARG A 630 -11.79 6.45 69.82
N SER A 631 -13.04 6.01 69.86
CA SER A 631 -13.92 6.01 71.03
C SER A 631 -14.04 4.65 71.72
N ASN A 632 -13.26 3.66 71.27
CA ASN A 632 -12.94 2.41 71.97
C ASN A 632 -11.43 2.37 72.19
#